data_AF-A0AAN9GPZ9-F1
#
_entry.id   AF-A0AAN9GPZ9-F1
#
_cell.length_a   1.000
_cell.length_b   1.000
_cell.length_c   1.000
_cell.angle_alpha   90.00
_cell.angle_beta   90.00
_cell.angle_gamma   90.00
#
_symmetry.space_group_name_H-M   'P 1'
#
loop_
_entity.id
_entity.type
_entity.pdbx_description
1 polymer ?
#
loop_
_entity_poly.entity_id
_entity_poly.type
_entity_poly.pdbx_seq_one_letter_code
_entity_poly.pdbx_strand_id
1 'polypeptide(L)'
;MTQDGTLTASQDPVAVWESSDQRWTIRLTCGRFTFLGQPPVHVIWTTPTMETPASSGYDNGNFYLTLFSPVVGGNYTGHIPHHLLSDVCVTESNHDNPALTARVLVGEVKVRLSLLEAEHRTLKADNRELRQLGQVQDGVIRNLTSQNTALYPTPTATG
;
A
#
# COMPACT_ATOMS: atom_id res chain seq x y z
N MET A 1 0.31 16.92 -20.90
CA MET A 1 0.00 17.02 -19.47
C MET A 1 -0.51 15.68 -18.98
N THR A 2 -1.77 15.32 -19.25
CA THR A 2 -2.30 13.96 -19.12
C THR A 2 -2.64 13.37 -20.50
N GLN A 3 -2.85 12.06 -20.61
CA GLN A 3 -3.06 11.35 -21.88
C GLN A 3 -4.31 11.82 -22.66
N ASP A 4 -5.35 12.23 -21.95
CA ASP A 4 -6.67 12.61 -22.50
C ASP A 4 -7.04 14.08 -22.22
N GLY A 5 -6.11 14.86 -21.66
CA GLY A 5 -6.37 16.24 -21.24
C GLY A 5 -7.23 16.35 -19.98
N THR A 6 -7.54 15.22 -19.32
CA THR A 6 -8.30 15.19 -18.07
C THR A 6 -7.46 14.59 -16.94
N LEU A 7 -7.72 15.03 -15.73
CA LEU A 7 -7.16 14.43 -14.53
C LEU A 7 -8.11 13.32 -14.08
N THR A 8 -7.57 12.13 -13.83
CA THR A 8 -8.36 11.00 -13.31
C THR A 8 -7.88 10.63 -11.93
N ALA A 9 -8.80 10.43 -11.00
CA ALA A 9 -8.52 9.91 -9.67
C ALA A 9 -9.10 8.50 -9.51
N SER A 10 -8.35 7.61 -8.88
CA SER A 10 -8.79 6.25 -8.62
C SER A 10 -8.21 5.69 -7.32
N GLN A 11 -8.81 4.62 -6.81
CA GLN A 11 -8.28 3.86 -5.69
C GLN A 11 -7.61 2.60 -6.26
N ASP A 12 -6.41 2.29 -5.80
CA ASP A 12 -5.79 1.01 -6.15
C ASP A 12 -6.69 -0.16 -5.70
N PRO A 13 -6.76 -1.23 -6.52
CA PRO A 13 -7.70 -2.32 -6.29
C PRO A 13 -7.35 -3.17 -5.07
N VAL A 14 -6.09 -3.13 -4.62
CA VAL A 14 -5.57 -3.93 -3.51
C VAL A 14 -4.70 -3.04 -2.62
N ALA A 15 -4.65 -3.34 -1.33
CA ALA A 15 -3.71 -2.70 -0.42
C ALA A 15 -2.25 -2.93 -0.86
N VAL A 16 -1.41 -1.91 -0.68
CA VAL A 16 0.01 -1.91 -1.05
C VAL A 16 0.84 -1.97 0.22
N TRP A 17 1.96 -2.70 0.18
CA TRP A 17 2.87 -2.76 1.32
C TRP A 17 3.74 -1.50 1.34
N GLU A 18 3.62 -0.70 2.41
CA GLU A 18 4.49 0.44 2.64
C GLU A 18 5.70 -0.01 3.47
N SER A 19 6.88 0.11 2.88
CA SER A 19 8.10 -0.44 3.47
C SER A 19 8.67 0.44 4.58
N SER A 20 8.45 1.77 4.50
CA SER A 20 8.89 2.71 5.55
C SER A 20 8.19 2.47 6.88
N ASP A 21 6.89 2.21 6.81
CA ASP A 21 6.03 2.06 7.98
C ASP A 21 5.76 0.59 8.34
N GLN A 22 6.29 -0.34 7.54
CA GLN A 22 6.07 -1.79 7.66
C GLN A 22 4.60 -2.18 7.84
N ARG A 23 3.71 -1.61 7.02
CA ARG A 23 2.27 -1.85 7.10
C ARG A 23 1.59 -1.79 5.75
N TRP A 24 0.45 -2.46 5.64
CA TRP A 24 -0.42 -2.36 4.47
C TRP A 24 -1.17 -1.03 4.44
N THR A 25 -1.26 -0.43 3.26
CA THR A 25 -1.88 0.88 3.04
C THR A 25 -2.83 0.85 1.86
N ILE A 26 -3.75 1.81 1.80
CA ILE A 26 -4.51 2.07 0.59
C ILE A 26 -3.86 3.23 -0.15
N ARG A 27 -3.77 3.09 -1.47
CA ARG A 27 -3.25 4.14 -2.32
C ARG A 27 -4.36 4.72 -3.18
N LEU A 28 -4.51 6.04 -3.13
CA LEU A 28 -5.29 6.79 -4.12
C LEU A 28 -4.32 7.33 -5.17
N THR A 29 -4.69 7.28 -6.43
CA THR A 29 -3.90 7.80 -7.54
C THR A 29 -4.66 8.95 -8.20
N CYS A 30 -3.92 9.94 -8.69
CA CYS A 30 -4.42 11.10 -9.41
C CYS A 30 -3.44 11.46 -10.51
N GLY A 31 -3.86 11.38 -11.77
CA GLY A 31 -2.94 11.65 -12.88
C GLY A 31 -3.36 11.07 -14.21
N ARG A 32 -2.47 10.20 -14.75
CA ARG A 32 -2.25 9.86 -16.17
C ARG A 32 -1.34 10.83 -16.91
N PHE A 33 -0.36 11.37 -16.19
CA PHE A 33 0.67 12.25 -16.70
C PHE A 33 1.58 11.54 -17.71
N THR A 34 1.90 12.21 -18.81
CA THR A 34 2.75 11.67 -19.90
C THR A 34 4.19 12.16 -19.86
N PHE A 35 4.61 12.81 -18.77
CA PHE A 35 5.96 13.33 -18.61
C PHE A 35 6.99 12.19 -18.53
N LEU A 36 8.15 12.39 -19.17
CA LEU A 36 9.31 11.53 -19.00
C LEU A 36 10.03 11.95 -17.70
N GLY A 37 9.55 11.43 -16.56
CA GLY A 37 10.07 11.74 -15.23
C GLY A 37 9.07 12.52 -14.37
N GLN A 38 9.57 13.19 -13.33
CA GLN A 38 8.75 13.97 -12.39
C GLN A 38 8.12 15.17 -13.12
N PRO A 39 6.78 15.31 -13.13
CA PRO A 39 6.12 16.48 -13.69
C PRO A 39 6.53 17.77 -12.96
N PRO A 40 6.56 18.94 -13.62
CA PRO A 40 6.80 20.24 -12.98
C PRO A 40 5.60 20.74 -12.15
N VAL A 41 4.75 19.83 -11.69
CA VAL A 41 3.56 20.10 -10.89
C VAL A 41 3.49 19.12 -9.74
N HIS A 42 2.58 19.37 -8.80
CA HIS A 42 2.20 18.40 -7.78
C HIS A 42 0.69 18.41 -7.60
N VAL A 43 0.16 17.30 -7.09
CA VAL A 43 -1.26 17.18 -6.74
C VAL A 43 -1.41 17.38 -5.23
N ILE A 44 -2.31 18.28 -4.86
CA ILE A 44 -2.82 18.44 -3.49
C ILE A 44 -4.16 17.72 -3.42
N TRP A 45 -4.39 17.01 -2.32
CA TRP A 45 -5.65 16.31 -2.08
C TRP A 45 -6.53 17.13 -1.14
N THR A 46 -7.84 17.01 -1.27
CA THR A 46 -8.81 17.42 -0.26
C THR A 46 -9.48 16.15 0.25
N THR A 47 -9.37 15.91 1.56
CA THR A 47 -9.96 14.74 2.22
C THR A 47 -11.44 14.97 2.54
N PRO A 48 -12.20 13.91 2.92
CA PRO A 48 -13.57 14.07 3.43
C PRO A 48 -13.65 14.94 4.70
N THR A 49 -12.55 15.03 5.45
CA THR A 49 -12.41 15.87 6.66
C THR A 49 -11.93 17.29 6.35
N MET A 50 -11.87 17.68 5.07
CA MET A 50 -11.40 18.99 4.59
C MET A 50 -9.91 19.26 4.84
N GLU A 51 -9.12 18.24 5.14
CA GLU A 51 -7.66 18.35 5.21
C GLU A 51 -7.08 18.41 3.80
N THR A 52 -5.92 19.06 3.66
CA THR A 52 -5.28 19.28 2.36
C THR A 52 -3.87 18.71 2.22
N PRO A 53 -3.68 17.38 2.35
CA PRO A 53 -2.35 16.79 2.25
C PRO A 53 -1.79 16.86 0.84
N ALA A 54 -0.48 17.06 0.73
CA ALA A 54 0.25 16.83 -0.52
C ALA A 54 0.27 15.33 -0.86
N SER A 55 0.46 15.02 -2.15
CA SER A 55 0.69 13.64 -2.58
C SER A 55 1.94 13.06 -1.91
N SER A 56 1.85 11.80 -1.51
CA SER A 56 2.93 11.02 -0.88
C SER A 56 4.07 10.70 -1.86
N GLY A 57 3.77 10.67 -3.17
CA GLY A 57 4.79 10.48 -4.20
C GLY A 57 4.21 10.51 -5.61
N TYR A 58 5.04 10.12 -6.57
CA TYR A 58 4.70 10.02 -7.99
C TYR A 58 5.31 8.75 -8.58
N ASP A 59 4.48 7.91 -9.19
CA ASP A 59 4.92 6.72 -9.91
C ASP A 59 3.98 6.40 -11.08
N ASN A 60 4.50 5.74 -12.12
CA ASN A 60 3.71 5.24 -13.26
C ASN A 60 2.73 6.26 -13.85
N GLY A 61 3.12 7.53 -13.96
CA GLY A 61 2.27 8.58 -14.51
C GLY A 61 1.25 9.17 -13.53
N ASN A 62 1.28 8.83 -12.24
CA ASN A 62 0.29 9.25 -11.26
C ASN A 62 0.94 9.79 -10.00
N PHE A 63 0.40 10.90 -9.49
CA PHE A 63 0.63 11.25 -8.09
C PHE A 63 -0.22 10.34 -7.22
N TYR A 64 0.29 9.94 -6.07
CA TYR A 64 -0.46 9.10 -5.17
C TYR A 64 -0.52 9.65 -3.75
N LEU A 65 -1.63 9.37 -3.06
CA LEU A 65 -1.82 9.61 -1.63
C LEU A 65 -1.91 8.26 -0.92
N THR A 66 -1.05 8.07 0.08
CA THR A 66 -1.07 6.90 0.96
C THR A 66 -2.03 7.15 2.12
N LEU A 67 -3.01 6.26 2.28
CA LEU A 67 -3.98 6.27 3.38
C LEU A 67 -3.67 5.14 4.34
N PHE A 68 -3.55 5.49 5.61
CA PHE A 68 -3.27 4.57 6.70
C PHE A 68 -4.54 4.24 7.48
N SER A 69 -4.62 3.04 8.06
CA SER A 69 -5.70 2.68 8.97
C SER A 69 -5.68 3.54 10.24
N PRO A 70 -6.82 4.07 10.71
CA PRO A 70 -8.16 3.95 10.13
C PRO A 70 -8.37 4.89 8.93
N VAL A 71 -8.85 4.35 7.81
CA VAL A 71 -9.15 5.14 6.62
C VAL A 71 -10.56 5.71 6.70
N VAL A 72 -10.70 7.01 6.46
CA VAL A 72 -11.99 7.71 6.41
C VAL A 72 -12.64 7.48 5.04
N GLY A 73 -13.86 6.95 5.02
CA GLY A 73 -14.65 6.86 3.79
C GLY A 73 -15.15 8.22 3.34
N GLY A 74 -15.27 8.43 2.02
CA GLY A 74 -15.83 9.64 1.45
C GLY A 74 -15.15 10.08 0.16
N ASN A 75 -15.46 11.31 -0.26
CA ASN A 75 -14.89 11.90 -1.47
C ASN A 75 -13.51 12.47 -1.19
N TYR A 76 -12.53 11.97 -1.92
CA TYR A 76 -11.19 12.55 -2.00
C TYR A 76 -11.08 13.27 -3.34
N THR A 77 -10.56 14.49 -3.31
CA THR A 77 -10.39 15.32 -4.51
C THR A 77 -8.93 15.64 -4.71
N GLY A 78 -8.30 15.14 -5.77
CA GLY A 78 -6.96 15.56 -6.17
C GLY A 78 -7.04 16.76 -7.10
N HIS A 79 -6.23 17.79 -6.87
CA HIS A 79 -6.17 18.96 -7.74
C HIS A 79 -4.74 19.49 -7.93
N ILE A 80 -4.51 20.18 -9.05
CA ILE A 80 -3.26 20.86 -9.34
C ILE A 80 -3.39 22.33 -8.91
N PRO A 81 -2.51 22.85 -8.03
CA PRO A 81 -2.56 24.23 -7.59
C PRO A 81 -2.49 25.25 -8.73
N HIS A 82 -3.27 26.33 -8.62
CA HIS A 82 -3.38 27.35 -9.67
C HIS A 82 -2.06 28.02 -10.05
N HIS A 83 -1.14 28.17 -9.10
CA HIS A 83 0.17 28.78 -9.36
C HIS A 83 1.09 27.92 -10.24
N LEU A 84 0.74 26.65 -10.48
CA LEU A 84 1.51 25.71 -11.30
C LEU A 84 0.92 25.51 -12.70
N LEU A 85 -0.21 26.17 -13.02
CA LEU A 85 -0.90 25.98 -14.29
C LEU A 85 -0.10 26.48 -15.50
N SER A 86 0.74 27.50 -15.28
CA SER A 86 1.69 28.01 -16.27
C SER A 86 2.66 26.93 -16.75
N ASP A 87 3.04 26.02 -15.85
CA ASP A 87 4.09 25.03 -16.08
C ASP A 87 3.58 23.81 -16.87
N VAL A 88 2.26 23.73 -17.06
CA VAL A 88 1.56 22.66 -17.78
C VAL A 88 0.67 23.17 -18.91
N CYS A 89 0.81 24.44 -19.27
CA CYS A 89 0.09 25.10 -20.37
C CYS A 89 -1.44 24.95 -20.29
N VAL A 90 -2.02 24.95 -19.08
CA VAL A 90 -3.48 24.97 -18.92
C VAL A 90 -3.97 26.41 -18.89
N THR A 91 -4.76 26.78 -19.89
CA THR A 91 -5.23 28.16 -20.09
C THR A 91 -6.51 28.49 -19.32
N GLU A 92 -7.25 27.49 -18.83
CA GLU A 92 -8.49 27.69 -18.07
C GLU A 92 -8.30 27.33 -16.61
N SER A 93 -8.34 28.34 -15.73
CA SER A 93 -8.15 28.22 -14.27
C SER A 93 -9.46 28.00 -13.51
N ASN A 94 -10.51 27.49 -14.16
CA ASN A 94 -11.77 27.21 -13.47
C ASN A 94 -11.58 26.03 -12.51
N HIS A 95 -12.07 26.13 -11.28
CA HIS A 95 -11.92 25.07 -10.26
C HIS A 95 -12.62 23.76 -10.63
N ASP A 96 -13.64 23.83 -11.50
CA ASP A 96 -14.32 22.67 -12.07
C ASP A 96 -13.69 22.17 -13.38
N ASN A 97 -12.50 22.69 -13.75
CA ASN A 97 -11.80 22.20 -14.94
C ASN A 97 -11.39 20.73 -14.72
N PRO A 98 -11.90 19.78 -15.53
CA PRO A 98 -11.55 18.37 -15.41
C PRO A 98 -10.07 18.10 -15.70
N ALA A 99 -9.35 19.03 -16.34
CA ALA A 99 -7.89 18.96 -16.49
C ALA A 99 -7.14 19.21 -15.18
N LEU A 100 -7.78 19.84 -14.19
CA LEU A 100 -7.15 20.33 -12.96
C LEU A 100 -7.63 19.63 -11.70
N THR A 101 -8.82 19.04 -11.73
CA THR A 101 -9.47 18.46 -10.56
C THR A 101 -10.02 17.07 -10.90
N ALA A 102 -9.78 16.10 -10.01
CA ALA A 102 -10.31 14.75 -10.12
C ALA A 102 -10.82 14.24 -8.77
N ARG A 103 -11.88 13.43 -8.77
CA ARG A 103 -12.52 12.93 -7.55
C ARG A 103 -12.56 11.41 -7.54
N VAL A 104 -12.39 10.84 -6.36
CA VAL A 104 -12.57 9.41 -6.10
C VAL A 104 -13.39 9.21 -4.82
N LEU A 105 -14.43 8.39 -4.92
CA LEU A 105 -15.23 7.98 -3.78
C LEU A 105 -14.60 6.73 -3.14
N VAL A 106 -14.15 6.88 -1.90
CA VAL A 106 -13.55 5.80 -1.12
C VAL A 106 -14.62 5.18 -0.22
N GLY A 107 -14.93 3.91 -0.46
CA GLY A 107 -15.86 3.15 0.37
C GLY A 107 -15.16 2.59 1.60
N GLU A 108 -15.55 3.06 2.79
CA GLU A 108 -14.91 2.68 4.06
C GLU A 108 -14.82 1.16 4.25
N VAL A 109 -15.95 0.45 4.06
CA VAL A 109 -16.01 -1.01 4.23
C VAL A 109 -15.10 -1.72 3.23
N LYS A 110 -15.08 -1.28 1.96
CA LYS A 110 -14.24 -1.87 0.91
C LYS A 110 -12.76 -1.72 1.23
N VAL A 111 -12.35 -0.53 1.68
CA VAL A 111 -10.98 -0.26 2.08
C VAL A 111 -10.58 -1.09 3.30
N ARG A 112 -11.41 -1.10 4.34
CA ARG A 112 -11.15 -1.86 5.56
C ARG A 112 -11.03 -3.36 5.25
N LEU A 113 -11.91 -3.88 4.39
CA LEU A 113 -11.82 -5.27 3.92
C LEU A 113 -10.51 -5.51 3.16
N SER A 114 -10.14 -4.63 2.24
CA SER A 114 -8.91 -4.78 1.44
C SER A 114 -7.64 -4.81 2.31
N LEU A 115 -7.60 -3.98 3.37
CA LEU A 115 -6.51 -3.97 4.36
C LEU A 115 -6.48 -5.28 5.15
N LEU A 116 -7.62 -5.71 5.70
CA LEU A 116 -7.73 -6.95 6.46
C LEU A 116 -7.36 -8.18 5.62
N GLU A 117 -7.75 -8.23 4.35
CA GLU A 117 -7.38 -9.30 3.43
C GLU A 117 -5.88 -9.34 3.16
N ALA A 118 -5.21 -8.19 3.06
CA ALA A 118 -3.77 -8.12 2.85
C ALA A 118 -2.98 -8.54 4.11
N GLU A 119 -3.38 -8.05 5.28
CA GLU A 119 -2.83 -8.46 6.57
C GLU A 119 -3.01 -9.97 6.80
N HIS A 120 -4.22 -10.49 6.55
CA HIS A 120 -4.51 -11.91 6.72
C HIS A 120 -3.68 -12.80 5.77
N ARG A 121 -3.44 -12.36 4.53
CA ARG A 121 -2.55 -13.08 3.59
C ARG A 121 -1.12 -13.16 4.11
N THR A 122 -0.62 -12.06 4.69
CA THR A 122 0.72 -12.00 5.29
C THR A 122 0.81 -12.92 6.49
N LEU A 123 -0.14 -12.80 7.43
CA LEU A 123 -0.19 -13.64 8.62
C LEU A 123 -0.27 -15.14 8.27
N LYS A 124 -1.02 -15.50 7.22
CA LYS A 124 -1.11 -16.88 6.75
C LYS A 124 0.19 -17.38 6.10
N ALA A 125 0.94 -16.50 5.43
CA ALA A 125 2.25 -16.84 4.89
C ALA A 125 3.26 -17.09 6.03
N ASP A 126 3.35 -16.16 6.97
CA ASP A 126 4.27 -16.23 8.11
C ASP A 126 3.97 -17.46 8.98
N ASN A 127 2.69 -17.76 9.21
CA ASN A 127 2.29 -18.94 9.98
C ASN A 127 2.70 -20.24 9.27
N ARG A 128 2.65 -20.30 7.94
CA ARG A 128 3.13 -21.47 7.18
C ARG A 128 4.65 -21.63 7.32
N GLU A 129 5.39 -20.54 7.23
CA GLU A 129 6.85 -20.54 7.39
C GLU A 129 7.26 -20.99 8.79
N LEU A 130 6.66 -20.42 9.84
CA LEU A 130 6.91 -20.80 11.22
C LEU A 130 6.62 -22.29 11.47
N ARG A 131 5.56 -22.83 10.89
CA ARG A 131 5.23 -24.26 11.01
C ARG A 131 6.27 -25.15 10.33
N GLN A 132 6.82 -24.72 9.19
CA GLN A 132 7.90 -25.46 8.53
C GLN A 132 9.19 -25.42 9.35
N LEU A 133 9.54 -24.26 9.90
CA LEU A 133 10.71 -24.12 10.78
C LEU A 133 10.58 -25.02 12.03
N GLY A 134 9.39 -25.05 12.65
CA GLY A 134 9.12 -25.94 13.78
C GLY A 134 9.30 -27.42 13.43
N GLN A 135 8.82 -27.86 12.26
CA GLN A 135 9.00 -29.24 11.80
C GLN A 135 10.47 -29.60 11.56
N VAL A 136 11.26 -28.68 11.00
CA VAL A 136 12.70 -28.86 10.80
C VAL A 136 13.40 -28.99 12.15
N GLN A 137 13.08 -28.10 13.09
CA GLN A 137 13.66 -28.12 14.43
C GLN A 137 13.33 -29.42 15.18
N ASP A 138 12.08 -29.89 15.12
CA ASP A 138 11.66 -31.16 15.71
C ASP A 138 12.43 -32.35 15.11
N GLY A 139 12.69 -32.33 13.81
CA GLY A 139 13.49 -33.35 13.12
C GLY A 139 14.94 -33.39 13.63
N VAL A 140 15.56 -32.22 13.80
CA VAL A 140 16.92 -32.10 14.33
C VAL A 140 16.99 -32.60 15.77
N ILE A 141 16.03 -32.20 16.62
CA ILE A 141 15.95 -32.65 18.01
C ILE A 141 15.85 -34.19 18.06
N ARG A 142 14.93 -34.79 17.30
CA ARG A 142 14.77 -36.26 17.27
C ARG A 142 16.05 -36.97 16.85
N ASN A 143 16.75 -36.46 15.84
CA ASN A 143 18.02 -37.03 15.39
C ASN A 143 19.08 -36.97 16.50
N LEU A 144 19.31 -35.79 17.09
CA LEU A 144 20.26 -35.62 18.19
C LEU A 144 19.91 -36.47 19.41
N THR A 145 18.62 -36.57 19.75
CA THR A 145 18.15 -37.47 20.82
C THR A 145 18.54 -38.92 20.51
N SER A 146 18.29 -39.39 19.29
CA SER A 146 18.64 -40.76 18.89
C SER A 146 20.14 -41.03 18.94
N GLN A 147 20.97 -40.07 18.52
CA GLN A 147 22.43 -40.16 18.60
C GLN A 147 22.91 -40.23 20.04
N ASN A 148 22.38 -39.37 20.92
CA ASN A 148 22.72 -39.39 22.34
C ASN A 148 22.32 -40.71 23.01
N THR A 149 21.14 -41.27 22.69
CA THR A 149 20.72 -42.58 23.23
C THR A 149 21.63 -43.71 22.75
N ALA A 150 22.13 -43.64 21.51
CA ALA A 150 23.09 -44.63 21.00
C ALA A 150 24.47 -44.52 21.66
N LEU A 151 24.91 -43.29 21.99
CA LEU A 151 26.20 -43.05 22.65
C LEU A 151 26.18 -43.37 24.16
N TYR A 152 25.03 -43.20 24.81
CA TYR A 152 24.86 -43.42 26.25
C TYR A 152 23.65 -44.32 26.53
N PRO A 153 23.74 -45.63 26.25
CA PRO A 153 22.66 -46.55 26.56
C PRO A 153 22.44 -46.63 28.07
N THR A 154 21.18 -46.51 28.51
CA THR A 154 20.81 -46.64 29.92
C THR A 154 21.22 -48.02 30.44
N PRO A 155 21.90 -48.13 31.59
CA PRO A 155 22.27 -49.42 32.15
C PRO A 155 21.01 -50.21 32.47
N THR A 156 20.89 -51.40 31.87
CA THR A 156 19.83 -52.37 32.17
C THR A 156 19.88 -52.73 33.64
N ALA A 157 18.83 -52.36 34.38
CA ALA A 157 18.61 -52.85 35.74
C ALA A 157 18.24 -54.33 35.68
N THR A 158 19.23 -55.21 35.81
CA THR A 158 19.02 -56.62 36.15
C THR A 158 18.77 -56.72 37.64
N GLY A 159 17.56 -57.16 38.00
CA GLY A 159 17.18 -57.58 39.35
C GLY A 159 17.72 -58.95 39.74
#